data_AF-A0A2W6E270-F1
#
_entry.id   AF-A0A2W6E270-F1
#
_cell.length_a   1.000
_cell.length_b   1.000
_cell.length_c   1.000
_cell.angle_alpha   90.00
_cell.angle_beta   90.00
_cell.angle_gamma   90.00
#
_symmetry.space_group_name_H-M   'P 1'
#
loop_
_entity.id
_entity.type
_entity.pdbx_description
1 polymer ?
#
loop_
_entity_poly.entity_id
_entity_poly.type
_entity_poly.pdbx_seq_one_letter_code
_entity_poly.pdbx_strand_id
1 'polypeptide(L)'
;GWWLWGIDIQFGSFIDEAQLQYFADVAADQVQPGDRIILCMAKEVESGRKQAEIHSDRHVEYLEREIIQPRGAQLVLYLKSGKHYYARYEQDDGVRQHITSGGGGAFLHPTHNLPERMDRPGPQGAISYRRAGTYPSPAVSKGLRKRIWLLPVYNLPLAAVFGTVQVLLAFMLGLHLRDRHVALGLGDLLQALWESPTSFLLSLLMAVSLAGMVRFAHDATGIRRLMLGLIHSTLQLAGVAGVMIAASWMSSAFGLRGVWSLVAFIGLVGVVGGLGGMVGMSAYLWATNCLGLHGTEGYASLHHQDHKHFLRLHIQADGALTVYPIGVDRVARQWTLCPDAPAHEPWFAPAGFEPEPHLIEKPITISGQTKP
;
A
#
# COMPACT_ATOMS: atom_id res chain seq x y z
N GLY A 1 30.63 18.64 -11.82
CA GLY A 1 30.66 17.64 -10.74
C GLY A 1 29.30 17.01 -10.53
N TRP A 2 29.20 16.05 -9.61
CA TRP A 2 27.95 15.41 -9.20
C TRP A 2 27.72 15.61 -7.71
N TRP A 3 26.49 15.91 -7.33
CA TRP A 3 26.04 16.01 -5.94
C TRP A 3 24.90 15.03 -5.68
N LEU A 4 24.91 14.39 -4.50
CA LEU A 4 23.79 13.62 -3.99
C LEU A 4 23.22 14.35 -2.78
N TRP A 5 22.02 14.89 -2.92
CA TRP A 5 21.32 15.61 -1.85
C TRP A 5 20.21 14.74 -1.30
N GLY A 6 20.26 14.44 0.00
CA GLY A 6 19.19 13.77 0.73
C GLY A 6 18.34 14.81 1.46
N ILE A 7 17.06 14.95 1.08
CA ILE A 7 16.15 15.89 1.73
C ILE A 7 15.08 15.16 2.56
N ASP A 8 14.70 15.75 3.68
CA ASP A 8 13.54 15.33 4.45
C ASP A 8 12.40 16.31 4.23
N ILE A 9 11.30 15.80 3.67
CA ILE A 9 10.07 16.55 3.38
C ILE A 9 9.00 16.35 4.46
N GLN A 10 9.33 15.75 5.61
CA GLN A 10 8.48 15.65 6.80
C GLN A 10 7.05 15.14 6.48
N PHE A 11 6.95 13.95 5.88
CA PHE A 11 5.69 13.35 5.38
C PHE A 11 4.91 14.16 4.31
N GLY A 12 5.52 15.19 3.72
CA GLY A 12 4.97 16.02 2.65
C GLY A 12 4.42 17.37 3.11
N SER A 13 4.73 17.81 4.33
CA SER A 13 4.26 19.11 4.85
C SER A 13 5.15 20.27 4.42
N PHE A 14 6.45 20.26 4.78
CA PHE A 14 7.38 21.37 4.56
C PHE A 14 8.84 20.90 4.60
N ILE A 15 9.73 21.57 3.85
CA ILE A 15 11.18 21.52 4.08
C ILE A 15 11.47 22.65 5.04
N ASP A 16 11.92 22.36 6.25
CA ASP A 16 12.14 23.38 7.26
C ASP A 16 13.18 24.44 6.85
N GLU A 17 13.09 25.63 7.45
CA GLU A 17 13.97 26.76 7.14
C GLU A 17 15.45 26.44 7.40
N ALA A 18 15.75 25.64 8.44
CA ALA A 18 17.11 25.25 8.75
C ALA A 18 17.70 24.33 7.67
N GLN A 19 16.91 23.40 7.14
CA GLN A 19 17.29 22.53 6.04
C GLN A 19 17.45 23.33 4.74
N LEU A 20 16.55 24.26 4.44
CA LEU A 20 16.69 25.16 3.30
C LEU A 20 17.96 26.00 3.40
N GLN A 21 18.24 26.59 4.56
CA GLN A 21 19.44 27.38 4.80
C GLN A 21 20.70 26.53 4.62
N TYR A 22 20.72 25.31 5.15
CA TYR A 22 21.83 24.38 4.95
C TYR A 22 22.11 24.13 3.46
N PHE A 23 21.09 23.82 2.66
CA PHE A 23 21.29 23.63 1.22
C PHE A 23 21.63 24.93 0.49
N ALA A 24 21.13 26.08 0.94
CA ALA A 24 21.50 27.38 0.43
C ALA A 24 23.00 27.66 0.63
N ASP A 25 23.52 27.38 1.83
CA ASP A 25 24.93 27.58 2.19
C ASP A 25 25.84 26.61 1.41
N VAL A 26 25.47 25.33 1.32
CA VAL A 26 26.21 24.34 0.51
C VAL A 26 26.22 24.74 -0.96
N ALA A 27 25.07 25.15 -1.49
CA ALA A 27 24.97 25.66 -2.86
C ALA A 27 25.80 26.94 -3.04
N ALA A 28 25.96 27.72 -1.96
CA ALA A 28 26.72 28.95 -1.98
C ALA A 28 28.20 28.79 -2.12
N ASP A 29 28.73 27.88 -1.31
CA ASP A 29 30.16 27.79 -1.08
C ASP A 29 30.81 26.75 -1.99
N GLN A 30 30.05 25.74 -2.44
CA GLN A 30 30.64 24.53 -3.03
C GLN A 30 30.10 24.17 -4.42
N VAL A 31 28.84 24.48 -4.73
CA VAL A 31 28.23 24.12 -6.02
C VAL A 31 28.75 25.04 -7.13
N GLN A 32 29.26 24.45 -8.20
CA GLN A 32 29.79 25.16 -9.36
C GLN A 32 28.80 25.14 -10.55
N PRO A 33 28.86 26.15 -11.44
CA PRO A 33 28.09 26.11 -12.69
C PRO A 33 28.36 24.83 -13.50
N GLY A 34 27.29 24.18 -13.96
CA GLY A 34 27.34 22.90 -14.68
C GLY A 34 27.38 21.66 -13.78
N ASP A 35 27.37 21.81 -12.46
CA ASP A 35 27.17 20.69 -11.54
C ASP A 35 25.79 20.06 -11.71
N ARG A 36 25.72 18.75 -11.49
CA ARG A 36 24.50 17.95 -11.61
C ARG A 36 24.10 17.36 -10.27
N ILE A 37 22.83 17.46 -9.95
CA ILE A 37 22.28 17.09 -8.65
C ILE A 37 21.38 15.86 -8.82
N ILE A 38 21.62 14.88 -7.96
CA ILE A 38 20.75 13.74 -7.68
C ILE A 38 20.02 14.08 -6.38
N LEU A 39 18.70 14.19 -6.43
CA LEU A 39 17.87 14.45 -5.26
C LEU A 39 17.24 13.15 -4.75
N CYS A 40 17.54 12.78 -3.52
CA CYS A 40 17.03 11.59 -2.85
C CYS A 40 16.05 11.97 -1.74
N MET A 41 14.87 11.34 -1.71
CA MET A 41 13.84 11.61 -0.71
C MET A 41 13.01 10.37 -0.37
N ALA A 42 12.59 10.26 0.89
CA ALA A 42 11.98 9.02 1.39
C ALA A 42 10.57 8.74 0.88
N LYS A 43 9.76 9.77 0.57
CA LYS A 43 8.33 9.62 0.22
C LYS A 43 8.00 10.14 -1.18
N GLU A 44 7.06 9.46 -1.85
CA GLU A 44 6.49 9.95 -3.10
C GLU A 44 5.69 11.25 -2.88
N VAL A 45 5.71 12.06 -3.94
CA VAL A 45 4.68 13.07 -4.18
C VAL A 45 3.85 12.48 -5.31
N GLU A 46 2.69 11.89 -4.98
CA GLU A 46 1.80 11.34 -5.99
C GLU A 46 1.03 12.49 -6.65
N SER A 47 0.98 12.53 -7.97
CA SER A 47 0.31 13.59 -8.75
C SER A 47 -1.18 13.29 -8.98
N GLY A 48 -1.86 12.69 -7.98
CA GLY A 48 -3.19 12.09 -8.14
C GLY A 48 -4.38 12.89 -7.56
N ARG A 49 -4.10 13.94 -6.76
CA ARG A 49 -5.00 14.76 -5.92
C ARG A 49 -5.21 14.22 -4.50
N LYS A 50 -4.40 14.73 -3.57
CA LYS A 50 -4.72 15.12 -2.19
C LYS A 50 -3.89 16.37 -1.81
N GLN A 51 -4.52 17.38 -1.20
CA GLN A 51 -3.98 18.73 -0.92
C GLN A 51 -2.56 18.82 -0.32
N ALA A 52 -2.05 17.78 0.36
CA ALA A 52 -0.68 17.74 0.88
C ALA A 52 0.38 17.53 -0.23
N GLU A 53 0.04 16.87 -1.33
CA GLU A 53 0.94 16.56 -2.45
C GLU A 53 1.44 17.84 -3.15
N ILE A 54 0.53 18.81 -3.32
CA ILE A 54 0.80 20.11 -3.94
C ILE A 54 1.87 20.89 -3.16
N HIS A 55 1.97 20.71 -1.84
CA HIS A 55 2.96 21.43 -1.03
C HIS A 55 4.36 20.83 -1.20
N SER A 56 4.49 19.50 -1.16
CA SER A 56 5.81 18.85 -1.31
C SER A 56 6.47 19.05 -2.68
N ASP A 57 5.72 18.96 -3.80
CA ASP A 57 6.29 19.20 -5.13
C ASP A 57 6.69 20.68 -5.31
N ARG A 58 5.92 21.62 -4.76
CA ARG A 58 6.26 23.05 -4.77
C ARG A 58 7.51 23.37 -3.95
N HIS A 59 7.82 22.59 -2.90
CA HIS A 59 9.02 22.83 -2.11
C HIS A 59 10.27 22.31 -2.81
N VAL A 60 10.15 21.20 -3.54
CA VAL A 60 11.22 20.74 -4.43
C VAL A 60 11.40 21.70 -5.61
N GLU A 61 10.31 22.23 -6.17
CA GLU A 61 10.37 23.29 -7.17
C GLU A 61 11.06 24.55 -6.63
N TYR A 62 10.73 24.96 -5.40
CA TYR A 62 11.38 26.08 -4.71
C TYR A 62 12.88 25.83 -4.52
N LEU A 63 13.27 24.64 -4.04
CA LEU A 63 14.67 24.25 -3.91
C LEU A 63 15.40 24.34 -5.26
N GLU A 64 14.78 23.83 -6.33
CA GLU A 64 15.35 23.91 -7.67
C GLU A 64 15.49 25.36 -8.16
N ARG A 65 14.42 26.14 -8.05
CA ARG A 65 14.35 27.50 -8.59
C ARG A 65 15.21 28.52 -7.83
N GLU A 66 15.21 28.46 -6.49
CA GLU A 66 15.81 29.48 -5.64
C GLU A 66 17.22 29.12 -5.16
N ILE A 67 17.56 27.81 -5.12
CA ILE A 67 18.86 27.36 -4.58
C ILE A 67 19.75 26.78 -5.68
N ILE A 68 19.22 25.88 -6.51
CA ILE A 68 20.02 25.13 -7.49
C ILE A 68 20.29 25.94 -8.76
N GLN A 69 19.23 26.44 -9.41
CA GLN A 69 19.34 27.15 -10.70
C GLN A 69 20.17 28.43 -10.64
N PRO A 70 20.12 29.26 -9.58
CA PRO A 70 20.94 30.47 -9.49
C PRO A 70 22.45 30.18 -9.45
N ARG A 71 22.85 28.94 -9.13
CA ARG A 71 24.25 28.49 -9.17
C ARG A 71 24.68 27.92 -10.52
N GLY A 72 23.78 27.89 -11.51
CA GLY A 72 24.03 27.27 -12.80
C GLY A 72 24.11 25.73 -12.74
N ALA A 73 23.66 25.12 -11.64
CA ALA A 73 23.57 23.67 -11.50
C ALA A 73 22.23 23.14 -12.00
N GLN A 74 22.17 21.83 -12.28
CA GLN A 74 20.99 21.18 -12.84
C GLN A 74 20.54 19.98 -12.00
N LEU A 75 19.24 19.93 -11.69
CA LEU A 75 18.61 18.76 -11.09
C LEU A 75 18.20 17.77 -12.18
N VAL A 76 18.89 16.62 -12.24
CA VAL A 76 18.78 15.66 -13.36
C VAL A 76 18.19 14.31 -12.97
N LEU A 77 18.27 13.93 -11.69
CA LEU A 77 17.74 12.66 -11.22
C LEU A 77 17.03 12.82 -9.88
N TYR A 78 15.77 12.38 -9.84
CA TYR A 78 15.00 12.23 -8.61
C TYR A 78 14.94 10.76 -8.21
N LEU A 79 15.33 10.46 -6.98
CA LEU A 79 15.26 9.14 -6.36
C LEU A 79 14.26 9.17 -5.20
N LYS A 80 13.28 8.27 -5.24
CA LYS A 80 12.24 8.15 -4.22
C LYS A 80 12.10 6.72 -3.72
N SER A 81 11.78 6.51 -2.44
CA SER A 81 11.61 5.17 -1.86
C SER A 81 10.24 4.90 -1.22
N GLY A 82 9.28 5.82 -1.33
CA GLY A 82 8.04 5.79 -0.55
C GLY A 82 7.05 4.69 -0.94
N LYS A 83 7.16 4.15 -2.15
CA LYS A 83 6.37 3.00 -2.62
C LYS A 83 7.30 1.84 -2.90
N HIS A 84 6.82 0.65 -2.58
CA HIS A 84 7.62 -0.58 -2.66
C HIS A 84 7.54 -1.23 -4.04
N TYR A 85 7.53 -0.43 -5.09
CA TYR A 85 7.73 -0.86 -6.47
C TYR A 85 8.89 -0.09 -7.08
N TYR A 86 9.35 -0.55 -8.24
CA TYR A 86 10.16 0.24 -9.14
C TYR A 86 9.26 0.92 -10.16
N ALA A 87 9.45 2.22 -10.39
CA ALA A 87 8.83 2.94 -11.49
C ALA A 87 9.77 4.06 -11.97
N ARG A 88 9.99 4.11 -13.29
CA ARG A 88 10.76 5.16 -13.94
C ARG A 88 9.87 5.99 -14.85
N TYR A 89 9.95 7.30 -14.65
CA TYR A 89 9.37 8.31 -15.49
C TYR A 89 10.51 9.14 -16.08
N GLU A 90 10.48 9.37 -17.39
CA GLU A 90 11.48 10.16 -18.10
C GLU A 90 10.81 11.39 -18.73
N GLN A 91 11.51 12.51 -18.72
CA GLN A 91 11.11 13.69 -19.49
C GLN A 91 11.30 13.40 -20.99
N ASP A 92 10.50 14.05 -21.85
CA ASP A 92 10.53 13.82 -23.30
C ASP A 92 11.93 14.04 -23.94
N ASP A 93 12.79 14.87 -23.35
CA ASP A 93 14.18 15.09 -23.78
C ASP A 93 15.17 14.00 -23.29
N GLY A 94 14.72 13.10 -22.42
CA GLY A 94 15.50 12.03 -21.80
C GLY A 94 16.49 12.48 -20.73
N VAL A 95 16.63 13.79 -20.49
CA VAL A 95 17.65 14.37 -19.60
C VAL A 95 17.28 14.16 -18.14
N ARG A 96 16.03 14.44 -17.78
CA ARG A 96 15.55 14.28 -16.41
C ARG A 96 14.88 12.94 -16.20
N GLN A 97 15.31 12.26 -15.15
CA GLN A 97 14.79 10.96 -14.75
C GLN A 97 14.15 11.06 -13.37
N HIS A 98 13.00 10.42 -13.22
CA HIS A 98 12.30 10.29 -11.97
C HIS A 98 12.10 8.81 -11.65
N ILE A 99 12.82 8.32 -10.64
CA ILE A 99 12.83 6.91 -10.27
C ILE A 99 12.28 6.74 -8.86
N THR A 100 11.17 6.00 -8.74
CA THR A 100 10.75 5.41 -7.47
C THR A 100 11.34 4.00 -7.37
N SER A 101 11.99 3.68 -6.25
CA SER A 101 12.61 2.39 -5.96
C SER A 101 12.59 2.11 -4.45
N GLY A 102 11.48 1.61 -3.92
CA GLY A 102 11.32 1.25 -2.50
C GLY A 102 11.38 -0.26 -2.20
N GLY A 103 12.16 -1.03 -2.97
CA GLY A 103 12.19 -2.50 -2.91
C GLY A 103 12.91 -3.13 -1.71
N GLY A 104 13.22 -2.37 -0.66
CA GLY A 104 14.15 -2.75 0.42
C GLY A 104 13.68 -3.83 1.41
N GLY A 105 12.48 -4.41 1.27
CA GLY A 105 12.06 -5.54 2.11
C GLY A 105 10.59 -5.61 2.48
N ALA A 106 9.90 -4.46 2.51
CA ALA A 106 8.48 -4.39 2.86
C ALA A 106 7.55 -5.01 1.79
N PHE A 107 6.24 -5.07 2.05
CA PHE A 107 5.24 -5.59 1.11
C PHE A 107 5.26 -4.83 -0.23
N LEU A 108 4.96 -5.48 -1.34
CA LEU A 108 4.98 -4.85 -2.66
C LEU A 108 3.86 -3.79 -2.83
N HIS A 109 4.05 -2.74 -3.63
CA HIS A 109 2.93 -1.86 -4.07
C HIS A 109 2.49 -2.17 -5.51
N PRO A 110 1.21 -1.92 -5.88
CA PRO A 110 0.72 -2.20 -7.24
C PRO A 110 1.29 -1.24 -8.28
N THR A 111 1.90 -1.78 -9.34
CA THR A 111 2.30 -1.01 -10.54
C THR A 111 1.20 -0.86 -11.60
N HIS A 112 0.12 -1.65 -11.56
CA HIS A 112 -0.86 -1.75 -12.65
C HIS A 112 -1.83 -0.57 -12.76
N ASN A 113 -1.87 0.31 -11.75
CA ASN A 113 -2.68 1.53 -11.75
C ASN A 113 -1.82 2.80 -11.91
N LEU A 114 -0.50 2.65 -12.11
CA LEU A 114 0.38 3.80 -12.32
C LEU A 114 0.02 4.51 -13.62
N PRO A 115 -0.02 5.85 -13.63
CA PRO A 115 -0.38 6.61 -14.82
C PRO A 115 0.73 6.51 -15.87
N GLU A 116 0.36 6.60 -17.15
CA GLU A 116 1.34 6.63 -18.24
C GLU A 116 2.11 7.94 -18.31
N ARG A 117 1.53 9.02 -17.79
CA ARG A 117 2.13 10.35 -17.73
C ARG A 117 2.00 10.94 -16.32
N MET A 118 2.97 11.75 -15.94
CA MET A 118 3.01 12.48 -14.68
C MET A 118 3.46 13.91 -14.98
N ASP A 119 2.68 14.90 -14.56
CA ASP A 119 3.08 16.30 -14.64
C ASP A 119 3.55 16.78 -13.28
N ARG A 120 4.64 17.53 -13.25
CA ARG A 120 5.17 18.13 -12.03
C ARG A 120 5.40 19.63 -12.15
N PRO A 121 5.21 20.39 -11.08
CA PRO A 121 5.67 21.77 -11.02
C PRO A 121 7.18 21.82 -11.30
N GLY A 122 7.56 22.74 -12.18
CA GLY A 122 8.94 23.06 -12.48
C GLY A 122 9.13 24.57 -12.50
N PRO A 123 10.39 25.05 -12.45
CA PRO A 123 10.69 26.48 -12.30
C PRO A 123 10.13 27.38 -13.42
N GLN A 124 9.89 26.81 -14.60
CA GLN A 124 9.36 27.52 -15.79
C GLN A 124 7.95 27.05 -16.18
N GLY A 125 7.26 26.32 -15.30
CA GLY A 125 5.96 25.70 -15.57
C GLY A 125 5.97 24.19 -15.39
N ALA A 126 4.84 23.55 -15.68
CA ALA A 126 4.71 22.11 -15.50
C ALA A 126 5.62 21.32 -16.46
N ILE A 127 6.40 20.39 -15.92
CA ILE A 127 7.24 19.46 -16.67
C ILE A 127 6.49 18.13 -16.77
N SER A 128 6.28 17.65 -18.00
CA SER A 128 5.61 16.37 -18.26
C SER A 128 6.63 15.24 -18.36
N TYR A 129 6.30 14.11 -17.73
CA TYR A 129 7.09 12.89 -17.75
C TYR A 129 6.26 11.73 -18.26
N ARG A 130 6.89 10.83 -19.02
CA ARG A 130 6.30 9.58 -19.49
C ARG A 130 6.85 8.39 -18.72
N ARG A 131 5.98 7.46 -18.34
CA ARG A 131 6.39 6.19 -17.72
C ARG A 131 7.16 5.33 -18.72
N ALA A 132 8.40 5.02 -18.38
CA ALA A 132 9.31 4.26 -19.24
C ALA A 132 9.49 2.80 -18.76
N GLY A 133 9.48 2.57 -17.45
CA GLY A 133 9.69 1.24 -16.86
C GLY A 133 8.98 1.06 -15.52
N THR A 134 8.59 -0.17 -15.20
CA THR A 134 8.03 -0.54 -13.89
C THR A 134 8.40 -1.96 -13.51
N TYR A 135 8.63 -2.21 -12.22
CA TYR A 135 8.85 -3.57 -11.72
C TYR A 135 8.13 -3.81 -10.38
N PRO A 136 7.33 -4.89 -10.27
CA PRO A 136 7.01 -5.84 -11.35
C PRO A 136 6.18 -5.19 -12.47
N SER A 137 6.11 -5.83 -13.63
CA SER A 137 5.33 -5.33 -14.76
C SER A 137 3.84 -5.18 -14.41
N PRO A 138 3.08 -4.30 -15.09
CA PRO A 138 1.65 -4.12 -14.82
C PRO A 138 0.86 -5.43 -14.93
N ALA A 139 1.24 -6.33 -15.85
CA ALA A 139 0.62 -7.63 -16.01
C ALA A 139 0.87 -8.56 -14.80
N VAL A 140 2.13 -8.65 -14.34
CA VAL A 140 2.50 -9.44 -13.16
C VAL A 140 1.79 -8.91 -11.91
N SER A 141 1.84 -7.60 -11.70
CA SER A 141 1.11 -6.88 -10.64
C SER A 141 -0.40 -7.22 -10.67
N LYS A 142 -1.06 -7.10 -11.83
CA LYS A 142 -2.47 -7.47 -12.00
C LYS A 142 -2.76 -8.95 -11.67
N GLY A 143 -1.80 -9.83 -11.91
CA GLY A 143 -1.86 -11.24 -11.51
C GLY A 143 -1.75 -11.44 -10.00
N LEU A 144 -0.78 -10.78 -9.36
CA LEU A 144 -0.50 -10.89 -7.93
C LEU A 144 -1.70 -10.51 -7.05
N ARG A 145 -2.51 -9.54 -7.48
CA ARG A 145 -3.70 -9.13 -6.72
C ARG A 145 -4.69 -10.29 -6.47
N LYS A 146 -4.63 -11.39 -7.25
CA LYS A 146 -5.50 -12.59 -7.06
C LYS A 146 -5.20 -13.33 -5.77
N ARG A 147 -3.98 -13.17 -5.22
CA ARG A 147 -3.60 -13.79 -3.95
C ARG A 147 -4.43 -13.29 -2.76
N ILE A 148 -5.18 -12.20 -2.93
CA ILE A 148 -6.09 -11.70 -1.89
C ILE A 148 -7.16 -12.72 -1.50
N TRP A 149 -7.53 -13.64 -2.40
CA TRP A 149 -8.46 -14.73 -2.10
C TRP A 149 -7.88 -15.82 -1.20
N LEU A 150 -6.57 -15.78 -0.94
CA LEU A 150 -5.89 -16.69 -0.01
C LEU A 150 -5.83 -16.12 1.42
N LEU A 151 -6.33 -14.89 1.64
CA LEU A 151 -6.38 -14.27 2.97
C LEU A 151 -7.05 -15.13 4.05
N PRO A 152 -8.18 -15.83 3.79
CA PRO A 152 -8.79 -16.71 4.80
C PRO A 152 -7.84 -17.83 5.28
N VAL A 153 -6.91 -18.26 4.44
CA VAL A 153 -5.92 -19.31 4.76
C VAL A 153 -4.70 -18.71 5.45
N TYR A 154 -4.25 -17.53 5.02
CA TYR A 154 -3.05 -16.90 5.57
C TYR A 154 -3.26 -16.23 6.92
N ASN A 155 -4.50 -15.86 7.25
CA ASN A 155 -4.79 -15.04 8.42
C ASN A 155 -5.91 -15.61 9.28
N LEU A 156 -5.69 -16.83 9.78
CA LEU A 156 -6.57 -17.48 10.76
C LEU A 156 -6.77 -16.66 12.04
N PRO A 157 -5.76 -15.94 12.59
CA PRO A 157 -5.99 -15.08 13.75
C PRO A 157 -7.03 -13.98 13.48
N LEU A 158 -6.98 -13.33 12.31
CA LEU A 158 -7.98 -12.34 11.94
C LEU A 158 -9.37 -12.97 11.70
N ALA A 159 -9.42 -14.18 11.13
CA ALA A 159 -10.66 -14.94 11.01
C ALA A 159 -11.27 -15.22 12.40
N ALA A 160 -10.45 -15.57 13.39
CA ALA A 160 -10.90 -15.80 14.76
C ALA A 160 -11.44 -14.51 15.41
N VAL A 161 -10.83 -13.35 15.15
CA VAL A 161 -11.37 -12.05 15.59
C VAL A 161 -12.75 -11.80 14.97
N PHE A 162 -12.92 -11.97 13.66
CA PHE A 162 -14.23 -11.80 13.02
C PHE A 162 -15.28 -12.78 13.56
N GLY A 163 -14.91 -14.04 13.75
CA GLY A 163 -15.77 -15.04 14.36
C GLY A 163 -16.21 -14.66 15.78
N THR A 164 -15.26 -14.20 16.59
CA THR A 164 -15.51 -13.76 17.97
C THR A 164 -16.46 -12.57 18.00
N VAL A 165 -16.26 -11.58 17.14
CA VAL A 165 -17.17 -10.43 17.01
C VAL A 165 -18.58 -10.89 16.62
N GLN A 166 -18.72 -11.83 15.68
CA GLN A 166 -20.04 -12.35 15.31
C GLN A 166 -20.73 -13.12 16.44
N VAL A 167 -19.97 -13.91 17.21
CA VAL A 167 -20.50 -14.57 18.41
C VAL A 167 -20.98 -13.53 19.42
N LEU A 168 -20.18 -12.50 19.71
CA LEU A 168 -20.59 -11.42 20.60
C LEU A 168 -21.87 -10.71 20.11
N LEU A 169 -22.00 -10.48 18.80
CA LEU A 169 -23.22 -9.93 18.21
C LEU A 169 -24.43 -10.86 18.42
N ALA A 170 -24.26 -12.18 18.27
CA ALA A 170 -25.34 -13.14 18.56
C ALA A 170 -25.76 -13.11 20.04
N PHE A 171 -24.80 -12.91 20.96
CA PHE A 171 -25.08 -12.74 22.38
C PHE A 171 -25.80 -11.42 22.68
N MET A 172 -25.36 -10.31 22.09
CA MET A 172 -26.00 -9.00 22.22
C MET A 172 -27.44 -9.01 21.68
N LEU A 173 -27.70 -9.72 20.58
CA LEU A 173 -29.06 -9.93 20.06
C LEU A 173 -29.91 -10.86 20.95
N GLY A 174 -29.34 -11.46 22.00
CA GLY A 174 -30.05 -12.36 22.90
C GLY A 174 -30.43 -13.70 22.25
N LEU A 175 -29.79 -14.09 21.15
CA LEU A 175 -30.11 -15.32 20.42
C LEU A 175 -29.83 -16.59 21.24
N HIS A 176 -28.92 -16.49 22.22
CA HIS A 176 -28.59 -17.57 23.15
C HIS A 176 -29.70 -17.87 24.18
N LEU A 177 -30.75 -17.04 24.25
CA LEU A 177 -31.82 -17.17 25.24
C LEU A 177 -33.01 -17.93 24.67
N ARG A 178 -33.57 -18.86 25.48
CA ARG A 178 -34.87 -19.52 25.22
C ARG A 178 -35.00 -20.12 23.81
N ASP A 179 -33.91 -20.73 23.32
CA ASP A 179 -33.83 -21.36 21.99
C ASP A 179 -34.16 -20.43 20.80
N ARG A 180 -34.04 -19.10 20.99
CA ARG A 180 -34.23 -18.10 19.91
C ARG A 180 -33.29 -18.31 18.73
N HIS A 181 -32.19 -19.06 18.89
CA HIS A 181 -31.25 -19.40 17.83
C HIS A 181 -31.74 -20.50 16.88
N VAL A 182 -32.90 -21.14 17.10
CA VAL A 182 -33.38 -22.27 16.29
C VAL A 182 -34.26 -21.78 15.14
N ALA A 183 -34.00 -22.28 13.92
CA ALA A 183 -34.75 -21.95 12.69
C ALA A 183 -34.94 -20.45 12.43
N LEU A 184 -33.89 -19.64 12.65
CA LEU A 184 -33.91 -18.19 12.47
C LEU A 184 -34.31 -17.78 11.04
N GLY A 185 -35.17 -16.78 10.94
CA GLY A 185 -35.43 -16.00 9.74
C GLY A 185 -34.95 -14.54 9.89
N LEU A 186 -35.06 -13.77 8.80
CA LEU A 186 -34.74 -12.34 8.82
C LEU A 186 -35.65 -11.56 9.79
N GLY A 187 -36.93 -11.91 9.85
CA GLY A 187 -37.89 -11.31 10.77
C GLY A 187 -37.47 -11.46 12.24
N ASP A 188 -36.99 -12.64 12.61
CA ASP A 188 -36.54 -12.94 13.98
C ASP A 188 -35.30 -12.11 14.34
N LEU A 189 -34.36 -11.92 13.41
CA LEU A 189 -33.19 -11.06 13.64
C LEU A 189 -33.58 -9.59 13.81
N LEU A 190 -34.53 -9.08 13.01
CA LEU A 190 -35.03 -7.70 13.14
C LEU A 190 -35.77 -7.52 14.47
N GLN A 191 -36.59 -8.49 14.85
CA GLN A 191 -37.26 -8.50 16.15
C GLN A 191 -36.26 -8.58 17.30
N ALA A 192 -35.23 -9.44 17.20
CA ALA A 192 -34.17 -9.55 18.20
C ALA A 192 -33.36 -8.25 18.33
N LEU A 193 -33.09 -7.56 17.23
CA LEU A 193 -32.45 -6.24 17.25
C LEU A 193 -33.30 -5.21 17.98
N TRP A 194 -34.62 -5.22 17.77
CA TRP A 194 -35.55 -4.29 18.41
C TRP A 194 -35.77 -4.59 19.90
N GLU A 195 -35.95 -5.86 20.24
CA GLU A 195 -36.22 -6.32 21.61
C GLU A 195 -34.97 -6.42 22.49
N SER A 196 -33.77 -6.44 21.89
CA SER A 196 -32.55 -6.60 22.66
C SER A 196 -32.39 -5.46 23.69
N PRO A 197 -32.09 -5.77 24.96
CA PRO A 197 -31.69 -4.78 25.95
C PRO A 197 -30.45 -3.96 25.54
N THR A 198 -29.68 -4.46 24.55
CA THR A 198 -28.50 -3.80 23.99
C THR A 198 -28.75 -3.14 22.63
N SER A 199 -30.01 -2.99 22.20
CA SER A 199 -30.39 -2.41 20.91
C SER A 199 -29.80 -1.02 20.66
N PHE A 200 -29.75 -0.17 21.68
CA PHE A 200 -29.09 1.14 21.61
C PHE A 200 -27.58 1.03 21.33
N LEU A 201 -26.88 0.12 22.01
CA LEU A 201 -25.45 -0.13 21.79
C LEU A 201 -25.19 -0.72 20.40
N LEU A 202 -26.03 -1.65 19.95
CA LEU A 202 -25.94 -2.22 18.60
C LEU A 202 -26.15 -1.14 17.53
N SER A 203 -27.15 -0.28 17.71
CA SER A 203 -27.42 0.84 16.80
C SER A 203 -26.26 1.83 16.74
N LEU A 204 -25.67 2.15 17.90
CA LEU A 204 -24.48 3.00 17.98
C LEU A 204 -23.27 2.34 17.29
N LEU A 205 -23.04 1.05 17.55
CA LEU A 205 -21.96 0.29 16.91
C LEU A 205 -22.13 0.26 15.39
N MET A 206 -23.34 0.08 14.88
CA MET A 206 -23.65 0.13 13.46
C MET A 206 -23.38 1.51 12.86
N ALA A 207 -23.79 2.59 13.54
CA ALA A 207 -23.54 3.96 13.09
C ALA A 207 -22.05 4.31 13.07
N VAL A 208 -21.31 3.94 14.12
CA VAL A 208 -19.84 4.13 14.20
C VAL A 208 -19.13 3.30 13.13
N SER A 209 -19.55 2.06 12.92
CA SER A 209 -18.98 1.19 11.88
C SER A 209 -19.22 1.79 10.49
N LEU A 210 -20.43 2.27 10.20
CA LEU A 210 -20.72 2.96 8.93
C LEU A 210 -19.83 4.19 8.74
N ALA A 211 -19.72 5.05 9.74
CA ALA A 211 -18.84 6.22 9.70
C ALA A 211 -17.38 5.80 9.47
N GLY A 212 -16.94 4.73 10.14
CA GLY A 212 -15.64 4.09 9.96
C GLY A 212 -15.41 3.60 8.53
N MET A 213 -16.38 2.93 7.91
CA MET A 213 -16.26 2.40 6.55
C MET A 213 -16.27 3.49 5.48
N VAL A 214 -17.10 4.53 5.66
CA VAL A 214 -17.03 5.74 4.83
C VAL A 214 -15.65 6.39 4.97
N ARG A 215 -15.07 6.41 6.17
CA ARG A 215 -13.70 6.90 6.39
C ARG A 215 -12.64 6.01 5.76
N PHE A 216 -12.79 4.69 5.82
CA PHE A 216 -11.87 3.71 5.26
C PHE A 216 -11.78 3.77 3.73
N ALA A 217 -12.86 4.19 3.04
CA ALA A 217 -12.87 4.51 1.61
C ALA A 217 -12.17 5.85 1.30
N HIS A 218 -11.03 6.12 1.95
CA HIS A 218 -10.27 7.37 1.89
C HIS A 218 -9.63 7.66 0.53
N ASP A 219 -9.55 6.67 -0.36
CA ASP A 219 -9.12 6.83 -1.75
C ASP A 219 -10.22 7.38 -2.67
N ALA A 220 -11.48 7.28 -2.24
CA ALA A 220 -12.60 7.87 -2.95
C ALA A 220 -12.96 9.25 -2.36
N THR A 221 -13.62 10.09 -3.17
CA THR A 221 -14.08 11.43 -2.76
C THR A 221 -15.58 11.60 -2.98
N GLY A 222 -16.16 12.57 -2.28
CA GLY A 222 -17.56 12.96 -2.42
C GLY A 222 -18.55 11.80 -2.29
N ILE A 223 -19.52 11.74 -3.22
CA ILE A 223 -20.59 10.74 -3.23
C ILE A 223 -20.06 9.31 -3.39
N ARG A 224 -18.97 9.10 -4.15
CA ARG A 224 -18.37 7.77 -4.36
C ARG A 224 -17.89 7.17 -3.04
N ARG A 225 -17.27 7.98 -2.18
CA ARG A 225 -16.82 7.57 -0.85
C ARG A 225 -17.99 7.14 0.04
N LEU A 226 -19.08 7.93 0.03
CA LEU A 226 -20.29 7.59 0.76
C LEU A 226 -20.90 6.28 0.26
N MET A 227 -21.05 6.12 -1.07
CA MET A 227 -21.61 4.91 -1.67
C MET A 227 -20.78 3.66 -1.37
N LEU A 228 -19.44 3.74 -1.48
CA LEU A 228 -18.56 2.61 -1.14
C LEU A 228 -18.70 2.22 0.33
N GLY A 229 -18.75 3.20 1.24
CA GLY A 229 -18.95 2.94 2.67
C GLY A 229 -20.31 2.32 2.97
N LEU A 230 -21.39 2.82 2.35
CA LEU A 230 -22.74 2.29 2.51
C LEU A 230 -22.86 0.86 1.96
N ILE A 231 -22.40 0.62 0.72
CA ILE A 231 -22.43 -0.71 0.09
C ILE A 231 -21.66 -1.70 0.95
N HIS A 232 -20.46 -1.33 1.41
CA HIS A 232 -19.65 -2.20 2.24
C HIS A 232 -20.33 -2.50 3.59
N SER A 233 -20.89 -1.49 4.25
CA SER A 233 -21.60 -1.66 5.53
C SER A 233 -22.84 -2.55 5.38
N THR A 234 -23.63 -2.34 4.33
CA THR A 234 -24.81 -3.17 4.02
C THR A 234 -24.41 -4.62 3.74
N LEU A 235 -23.35 -4.86 2.97
CA LEU A 235 -22.84 -6.20 2.70
C LEU A 235 -22.32 -6.88 3.98
N GLN A 236 -21.67 -6.15 4.89
CA GLN A 236 -21.26 -6.70 6.18
C GLN A 236 -22.47 -7.11 7.03
N LEU A 237 -23.48 -6.26 7.16
CA LEU A 237 -24.70 -6.56 7.93
C LEU A 237 -25.47 -7.74 7.34
N ALA A 238 -25.64 -7.75 6.01
CA ALA A 238 -26.28 -8.87 5.30
C ALA A 238 -25.48 -10.16 5.46
N GLY A 239 -24.14 -10.10 5.43
CA GLY A 239 -23.26 -11.23 5.67
C GLY A 239 -23.40 -11.80 7.08
N VAL A 240 -23.39 -10.95 8.11
CA VAL A 240 -23.59 -11.37 9.51
C VAL A 240 -24.96 -12.01 9.70
N ALA A 241 -26.03 -11.38 9.21
CA ALA A 241 -27.38 -11.94 9.27
C ALA A 241 -27.47 -13.29 8.55
N GLY A 242 -26.90 -13.37 7.34
CA GLY A 242 -26.85 -14.60 6.55
C GLY A 242 -26.10 -15.73 7.26
N VAL A 243 -24.97 -15.44 7.91
CA VAL A 243 -24.22 -16.41 8.71
C VAL A 243 -25.04 -16.89 9.91
N MET A 244 -25.69 -15.99 10.65
CA MET A 244 -26.51 -16.37 11.81
C MET A 244 -27.70 -17.24 11.40
N ILE A 245 -28.39 -16.89 10.32
CA ILE A 245 -29.48 -17.71 9.76
C ILE A 245 -28.94 -19.07 9.32
N ALA A 246 -27.88 -19.12 8.51
CA ALA A 246 -27.31 -20.39 8.04
C ALA A 246 -26.85 -21.28 9.21
N ALA A 247 -26.14 -20.72 10.19
CA ALA A 247 -25.69 -21.43 11.37
C ALA A 247 -26.86 -21.98 12.21
N SER A 248 -27.93 -21.21 12.33
CA SER A 248 -29.17 -21.64 13.00
C SER A 248 -29.80 -22.84 12.32
N TRP A 249 -30.01 -22.78 11.01
CA TRP A 249 -30.59 -23.87 10.22
C TRP A 249 -29.71 -25.12 10.24
N MET A 250 -28.39 -24.96 10.09
CA MET A 250 -27.44 -26.07 10.16
C MET A 250 -27.41 -26.72 11.55
N SER A 251 -27.39 -25.92 12.63
CA SER A 251 -27.43 -26.45 14.00
C SER A 251 -28.71 -27.24 14.28
N SER A 252 -29.83 -26.79 13.71
CA SER A 252 -31.14 -27.43 13.83
C SER A 252 -31.20 -28.74 13.03
N ALA A 253 -30.58 -28.76 11.85
CA ALA A 253 -30.51 -29.93 10.98
C ALA A 253 -29.68 -31.08 11.59
N PHE A 254 -28.73 -30.80 12.49
CA PHE A 254 -28.00 -31.83 13.23
C PHE A 254 -28.85 -32.57 14.27
N GLY A 255 -30.11 -32.16 14.50
CA GLY A 255 -31.00 -32.81 15.47
C GLY A 255 -30.56 -32.66 16.93
N LEU A 256 -29.59 -31.78 17.20
CA LEU A 256 -29.11 -31.46 18.54
C LEU A 256 -30.18 -30.67 19.30
N ARG A 257 -30.23 -30.84 20.63
CA ARG A 257 -31.23 -30.19 21.49
C ARG A 257 -30.57 -29.49 22.68
N GLY A 258 -31.26 -28.46 23.19
CA GLY A 258 -30.83 -27.68 24.35
C GLY A 258 -29.42 -27.13 24.17
N VAL A 259 -28.57 -27.31 25.19
CA VAL A 259 -27.21 -26.76 25.22
C VAL A 259 -26.36 -27.18 24.02
N TRP A 260 -26.54 -28.40 23.49
CA TRP A 260 -25.75 -28.88 22.35
C TRP A 260 -26.12 -28.20 21.03
N SER A 261 -27.40 -27.83 20.87
CA SER A 261 -27.84 -27.00 19.74
C SER A 261 -27.21 -25.60 19.82
N LEU A 262 -27.21 -25.00 21.01
CA LEU A 262 -26.60 -23.70 21.25
C LEU A 262 -25.08 -23.72 21.00
N VAL A 263 -24.39 -24.75 21.50
CA VAL A 263 -22.94 -24.95 21.28
C VAL A 263 -22.64 -25.07 19.78
N ALA A 264 -23.43 -25.87 19.05
CA ALA A 264 -23.27 -26.01 17.60
C ALA A 264 -23.54 -24.70 16.86
N PHE A 265 -24.59 -23.97 17.23
CA PHE A 265 -24.91 -22.65 16.66
C PHE A 265 -23.77 -21.65 16.87
N ILE A 266 -23.30 -21.48 18.11
CA ILE A 266 -22.20 -20.55 18.43
C ILE A 266 -20.91 -20.98 17.71
N GLY A 267 -20.60 -22.27 17.69
CA GLY A 267 -19.44 -22.80 16.98
C GLY A 267 -19.50 -22.52 15.47
N LEU A 268 -20.66 -22.70 14.85
CA LEU A 268 -20.89 -22.39 13.45
C LEU A 268 -20.82 -20.88 13.18
N VAL A 269 -21.44 -20.03 14.00
CA VAL A 269 -21.32 -18.56 13.88
C VAL A 269 -19.87 -18.13 13.99
N GLY A 270 -19.10 -18.70 14.94
CA GLY A 270 -17.69 -18.39 15.10
C GLY A 270 -16.85 -18.80 13.89
N VAL A 271 -16.95 -20.05 13.44
CA VAL A 271 -16.12 -20.58 12.35
C VAL A 271 -16.57 -20.03 10.98
N VAL A 272 -17.85 -20.18 10.65
CA VAL A 272 -18.40 -19.73 9.36
C VAL A 272 -18.41 -18.21 9.28
N GLY A 273 -18.71 -17.51 10.38
CA GLY A 273 -18.65 -16.06 10.44
C GLY A 273 -17.22 -15.52 10.33
N GLY A 274 -16.26 -16.18 10.96
CA GLY A 274 -14.85 -15.83 10.84
C GLY A 274 -14.31 -15.97 9.42
N LEU A 275 -14.49 -17.15 8.83
CA LEU A 275 -14.07 -17.42 7.45
C LEU A 275 -14.86 -16.58 6.44
N GLY A 276 -16.18 -16.45 6.62
CA GLY A 276 -17.04 -15.63 5.78
C GLY A 276 -16.67 -14.15 5.83
N GLY A 277 -16.32 -13.62 7.01
CA GLY A 277 -15.81 -12.26 7.17
C GLY A 277 -14.51 -12.04 6.39
N MET A 278 -13.59 -13.01 6.42
CA MET A 278 -12.35 -12.96 5.63
C MET A 278 -12.61 -13.00 4.13
N VAL A 279 -13.54 -13.84 3.66
CA VAL A 279 -13.95 -13.89 2.25
C VAL A 279 -14.60 -12.56 1.83
N GLY A 280 -15.46 -11.99 2.67
CA GLY A 280 -16.08 -10.68 2.44
C GLY A 280 -15.07 -9.55 2.34
N MET A 281 -14.08 -9.51 3.24
CA MET A 281 -12.96 -8.56 3.19
C MET A 281 -12.14 -8.75 1.91
N SER A 282 -11.84 -9.99 1.54
CA SER A 282 -11.11 -10.32 0.30
C SER A 282 -11.85 -9.83 -0.94
N ALA A 283 -13.17 -10.04 -0.98
CA ALA A 283 -14.02 -9.58 -2.07
C ALA A 283 -14.07 -8.07 -2.18
N TYR A 284 -14.19 -7.37 -1.04
CA TYR A 284 -14.18 -5.92 -0.99
C TYR A 284 -12.87 -5.35 -1.53
N LEU A 285 -11.74 -5.79 -0.97
CA LEU A 285 -10.42 -5.30 -1.38
C LEU A 285 -10.11 -5.68 -2.84
N TRP A 286 -10.51 -6.85 -3.31
CA TRP A 286 -10.39 -7.23 -4.73
C TRP A 286 -11.17 -6.29 -5.64
N ALA A 287 -12.44 -6.02 -5.30
CA ALA A 287 -13.31 -5.16 -6.09
C ALA A 287 -12.80 -3.72 -6.12
N THR A 288 -12.42 -3.15 -4.96
CA THR A 288 -11.91 -1.79 -4.89
C THR A 288 -10.55 -1.65 -5.58
N ASN A 289 -9.67 -2.66 -5.48
CA ASN A 289 -8.41 -2.70 -6.21
C ASN A 289 -8.61 -2.74 -7.73
N CYS A 290 -9.62 -3.48 -8.22
CA CYS A 290 -10.01 -3.44 -9.63
C CYS A 290 -10.50 -2.06 -10.08
N LEU A 291 -10.98 -1.22 -9.17
CA LEU A 291 -11.42 0.15 -9.43
C LEU A 291 -10.33 1.21 -9.17
N GLY A 292 -9.08 0.79 -8.96
CA GLY A 292 -7.94 1.67 -8.71
C GLY A 292 -7.84 2.22 -7.28
N LEU A 293 -8.59 1.66 -6.32
CA LEU A 293 -8.58 2.07 -4.91
C LEU A 293 -7.91 0.99 -4.04
N HIS A 294 -7.55 1.32 -2.80
CA HIS A 294 -7.03 0.36 -1.81
C HIS A 294 -5.81 -0.42 -2.31
N GLY A 295 -4.93 0.25 -3.05
CA GLY A 295 -3.70 -0.36 -3.57
C GLY A 295 -2.79 -0.83 -2.44
N THR A 296 -2.64 0.01 -1.42
CA THR A 296 -1.82 -0.25 -0.23
C THR A 296 -2.41 -1.39 0.61
N GLU A 297 -3.68 -1.28 1.00
CA GLU A 297 -4.34 -2.28 1.86
C GLU A 297 -4.43 -3.64 1.17
N GLY A 298 -4.78 -3.64 -0.12
CA GLY A 298 -4.86 -4.85 -0.91
C GLY A 298 -3.51 -5.57 -0.99
N TYR A 299 -2.43 -4.84 -1.29
CA TYR A 299 -1.12 -5.47 -1.46
C TYR A 299 -0.39 -5.78 -0.15
N ALA A 300 -0.57 -4.97 0.90
CA ALA A 300 -0.05 -5.25 2.23
C ALA A 300 -0.54 -6.60 2.77
N SER A 301 -1.76 -6.98 2.38
CA SER A 301 -2.39 -8.22 2.81
C SER A 301 -1.93 -9.48 2.05
N LEU A 302 -1.17 -9.38 0.95
CA LEU A 302 -0.88 -10.54 0.09
C LEU A 302 0.15 -11.53 0.65
N HIS A 303 0.86 -11.19 1.73
CA HIS A 303 2.00 -11.97 2.25
C HIS A 303 3.05 -12.32 1.17
N HIS A 304 3.21 -11.43 0.18
CA HIS A 304 4.09 -11.64 -0.96
C HIS A 304 5.45 -10.96 -0.74
N GLN A 305 6.53 -11.75 -0.72
CA GLN A 305 7.88 -11.26 -0.43
C GLN A 305 8.76 -11.09 -1.68
N ASP A 306 8.33 -11.63 -2.82
CA ASP A 306 9.09 -11.61 -4.08
C ASP A 306 9.05 -10.24 -4.78
N HIS A 307 9.72 -10.15 -5.93
CA HIS A 307 9.89 -8.92 -6.73
C HIS A 307 10.54 -7.77 -5.94
N LYS A 308 11.67 -8.05 -5.28
CA LYS A 308 12.50 -7.01 -4.67
C LYS A 308 13.40 -6.36 -5.70
N HIS A 309 13.86 -5.16 -5.40
CA HIS A 309 14.70 -4.40 -6.32
C HIS A 309 15.51 -3.35 -5.58
N PHE A 310 16.60 -2.92 -6.20
CA PHE A 310 17.46 -1.83 -5.74
C PHE A 310 18.14 -1.16 -6.93
N LEU A 311 18.72 0.02 -6.69
CA LEU A 311 19.47 0.76 -7.70
C LEU A 311 20.95 0.68 -7.38
N ARG A 312 21.78 0.47 -8.40
CA ARG A 312 23.22 0.73 -8.34
C ARG A 312 23.54 1.94 -9.21
N LEU A 313 24.19 2.93 -8.64
CA LEU A 313 24.61 4.14 -9.35
C LEU A 313 26.12 4.07 -9.58
N HIS A 314 26.56 4.40 -10.78
CA HIS A 314 27.96 4.45 -11.15
C HIS A 314 28.25 5.77 -11.87
N ILE A 315 29.06 6.63 -11.23
CA ILE A 315 29.57 7.85 -11.85
C ILE A 315 30.91 7.49 -12.49
N GLN A 316 30.96 7.56 -13.81
CA GLN A 316 32.15 7.23 -14.61
C GLN A 316 33.18 8.37 -14.56
N ALA A 317 34.42 8.06 -14.94
CA ALA A 317 35.51 9.03 -14.96
C ALA A 317 35.27 10.21 -15.94
N ASP A 318 34.47 9.99 -16.98
CA ASP A 318 34.03 11.03 -17.93
C ASP A 318 32.88 11.90 -17.39
N GLY A 319 32.41 11.61 -16.17
CA GLY A 319 31.31 12.30 -15.51
C GLY A 319 29.92 11.85 -15.96
N ALA A 320 29.76 10.78 -16.74
CA ALA A 320 28.46 10.17 -17.01
C ALA A 320 27.95 9.40 -15.78
N LEU A 321 26.65 9.52 -15.48
CA LEU A 321 25.99 8.68 -14.47
C LEU A 321 25.26 7.54 -15.16
N THR A 322 25.59 6.31 -14.79
CA THR A 322 24.81 5.13 -15.16
C THR A 322 24.04 4.59 -13.95
N VAL A 323 22.72 4.51 -14.08
CA VAL A 323 21.83 3.87 -13.11
C VAL A 323 21.51 2.47 -13.60
N TYR A 324 21.75 1.47 -12.75
CA TYR A 324 21.42 0.07 -12.97
C TYR A 324 20.24 -0.33 -12.07
N PRO A 325 19.02 -0.45 -12.62
CA PRO A 325 17.87 -0.98 -11.89
C PRO A 325 17.98 -2.50 -11.81
N ILE A 326 18.17 -3.04 -10.60
CA ILE A 326 18.38 -4.46 -10.37
C ILE A 326 17.16 -5.04 -9.68
N GLY A 327 16.58 -6.08 -10.27
CA GLY A 327 15.41 -6.80 -9.79
C GLY A 327 15.77 -8.21 -9.32
N VAL A 328 15.01 -8.71 -8.35
CA VAL A 328 15.12 -10.05 -7.79
C VAL A 328 13.70 -10.64 -7.75
N ASP A 329 13.41 -11.50 -8.73
CA ASP A 329 12.07 -12.06 -8.91
C ASP A 329 11.70 -12.98 -7.76
N ARG A 330 12.65 -13.74 -7.23
CA ARG A 330 12.41 -14.66 -6.13
C ARG A 330 13.45 -14.44 -5.04
N VAL A 331 12.99 -14.06 -3.84
CA VAL A 331 13.90 -13.86 -2.70
C VAL A 331 14.03 -15.12 -1.84
N ALA A 332 15.16 -15.28 -1.16
CA ALA A 332 15.34 -16.35 -0.21
C ALA A 332 14.33 -16.25 0.95
N ARG A 333 13.84 -17.40 1.41
CA ARG A 333 12.86 -17.50 2.51
C ARG A 333 13.45 -18.11 3.78
N GLN A 334 14.57 -18.80 3.63
CA GLN A 334 15.33 -19.40 4.71
C GLN A 334 16.69 -18.74 4.71
N TRP A 335 17.15 -18.35 5.90
CA TRP A 335 18.36 -17.59 6.09
C TRP A 335 19.21 -18.28 7.16
N THR A 336 20.50 -18.39 6.89
CA THR A 336 21.49 -18.89 7.85
C THR A 336 22.26 -17.70 8.39
N LEU A 337 22.30 -17.56 9.72
CA LEU A 337 23.12 -16.56 10.39
C LEU A 337 24.58 -17.02 10.36
N CYS A 338 25.46 -16.17 9.84
CA CYS A 338 26.90 -16.36 9.71
C CYS A 338 27.62 -15.30 10.54
N PRO A 339 27.71 -15.47 11.89
CA PRO A 339 28.25 -14.42 12.78
C PRO A 339 29.75 -14.18 12.58
N ASP A 340 30.48 -15.18 12.09
CA ASP A 340 31.93 -15.13 11.86
C ASP A 340 32.28 -14.74 10.40
N ALA A 341 31.30 -14.27 9.62
CA ALA A 341 31.52 -13.86 8.23
C ALA A 341 32.51 -12.68 8.17
N PRO A 342 33.42 -12.64 7.17
CA PRO A 342 34.28 -11.49 6.93
C PRO A 342 33.48 -10.19 6.78
N ALA A 343 34.07 -9.05 7.12
CA ALA A 343 33.38 -7.75 7.11
C ALA A 343 32.78 -7.31 5.75
N HIS A 344 33.20 -7.95 4.66
CA HIS A 344 32.71 -7.67 3.30
C HIS A 344 31.58 -8.63 2.86
N GLU A 345 31.22 -9.60 3.70
CA GLU A 345 30.15 -10.57 3.44
C GLU A 345 28.93 -10.31 4.34
N PRO A 346 27.71 -10.64 3.89
CA PRO A 346 26.52 -10.48 4.70
C PRO A 346 26.48 -11.49 5.87
N TRP A 347 25.98 -11.06 7.02
CA TRP A 347 25.71 -11.96 8.16
C TRP A 347 24.59 -12.97 7.89
N PHE A 348 23.81 -12.79 6.84
CA PHE A 348 22.73 -13.68 6.46
C PHE A 348 22.97 -14.23 5.07
N ALA A 349 23.21 -15.53 4.97
CA ALA A 349 23.29 -16.25 3.71
C ALA A 349 21.94 -16.93 3.42
N PRO A 350 21.51 -16.97 2.15
CA PRO A 350 20.29 -17.68 1.79
C PRO A 350 20.50 -19.19 1.92
N ALA A 351 19.59 -19.88 2.59
CA ALA A 351 19.57 -21.33 2.64
C ALA A 351 18.73 -21.87 1.47
N GLY A 352 19.34 -22.72 0.65
CA GLY A 352 18.67 -23.49 -0.41
C GLY A 352 18.91 -22.97 -1.82
N PHE A 353 18.72 -21.69 -2.10
CA PHE A 353 19.05 -21.10 -3.41
C PHE A 353 19.55 -19.65 -3.27
N GLU A 354 20.50 -19.29 -4.12
CA GLU A 354 20.99 -17.92 -4.22
C GLU A 354 19.99 -17.10 -5.05
N PRO A 355 19.51 -15.93 -4.56
CA PRO A 355 18.65 -15.06 -5.35
C PRO A 355 19.36 -14.60 -6.63
N GLU A 356 18.71 -14.73 -7.78
CA GLU A 356 19.28 -14.35 -9.08
C GLU A 356 18.91 -12.90 -9.42
N PRO A 357 19.85 -11.94 -9.33
CA PRO A 357 19.60 -10.58 -9.74
C PRO A 357 19.60 -10.47 -11.28
N HIS A 358 18.70 -9.64 -11.80
CA HIS A 358 18.68 -9.29 -13.22
C HIS A 358 18.46 -7.79 -13.38
N LEU A 359 18.79 -7.25 -14.56
CA LEU A 359 18.45 -5.88 -14.90
C LEU A 359 16.95 -5.80 -15.22
N ILE A 360 16.23 -4.95 -14.48
CA ILE A 360 14.79 -4.70 -14.71
C ILE A 360 14.56 -4.10 -16.09
N GLU A 361 15.46 -3.20 -16.49
CA GLU A 361 15.52 -2.58 -17.80
C GLU A 361 16.97 -2.26 -18.17
N LYS A 362 17.21 -1.77 -19.39
CA LYS A 362 18.56 -1.39 -19.83
C LYS A 362 19.14 -0.32 -18.89
N PRO A 363 20.46 -0.30 -18.65
CA PRO A 363 21.09 0.74 -17.83
C PRO A 363 20.77 2.13 -18.36
N ILE A 364 20.36 3.03 -17.47
CA ILE A 364 19.98 4.41 -17.81
C ILE A 364 21.23 5.27 -17.69
N THR A 365 21.64 5.90 -18.79
CA THR A 365 22.82 6.77 -18.80
C THR A 365 22.41 8.22 -18.94
N ILE A 366 22.82 9.05 -17.98
CA ILE A 366 22.64 10.51 -17.99
C ILE A 366 24.00 11.12 -18.31
N SER A 367 24.11 11.71 -19.50
CA SER A 367 25.36 12.19 -20.06
C SER A 367 26.00 13.31 -19.22
N GLY A 368 27.33 13.32 -19.24
CA GLY A 368 28.25 14.32 -18.69
C GLY A 368 27.93 15.78 -19.04
N GLN A 369 27.47 15.99 -20.27
CA GLN A 369 27.43 17.27 -20.94
C GLN A 369 26.06 17.46 -21.56
N THR A 370 25.33 18.49 -21.14
CA THR A 370 24.34 19.11 -22.02
C THR A 370 25.12 19.75 -23.15
N LYS A 371 24.83 19.37 -24.41
CA LYS A 371 25.35 20.13 -25.56
C LYS A 371 24.97 21.60 -25.37
N PRO A 372 25.89 22.54 -25.70
CA PRO A 372 25.68 23.96 -25.53
C PRO A 372 24.44 24.47 -26.27
#